data_AF-A0A968PJR7-F1
#
_entry.id   AF-A0A968PJR7-F1
#
_cell.length_a   1.000
_cell.length_b   1.000
_cell.length_c   1.000
_cell.angle_alpha   90.00
_cell.angle_beta   90.00
_cell.angle_gamma   90.00
#
_symmetry.space_group_name_H-M   'P 1'
#
loop_
_entity.id
_entity.type
_entity.pdbx_description
1 polymer ?
#
loop_
_entity_poly.entity_id
_entity_poly.type
_entity_poly.pdbx_seq_one_letter_code
_entity_poly.pdbx_strand_id
1 'polypeptide(L)'
;PGNRFLATGLALLPGVSVTTVPTTTTTFEETAAQIPVTILDGVVPPTLPPGNLFFIAPPRSTEFFSVTGLLEFPSVRPAAGEDPLLRNVSLSEVSILEAVRIVPGTWAQVVVDSDGAPLLVAGERDGRRIVVLTFDLLKSDLPLQVAFPLLLSNIINYLAPGSGADAPCCYPANQSRSRLTRRLAKYG
;
A
#
# COMPACT_ATOMS: atom_id res chain seq x y z
N PRO A 1 10.25 -12.14 -15.58
CA PRO A 1 8.94 -11.55 -15.99
C PRO A 1 8.32 -10.85 -14.79
N GLY A 2 7.75 -9.65 -14.97
CA GLY A 2 7.06 -8.93 -13.88
C GLY A 2 5.66 -9.46 -13.62
N ASN A 3 5.11 -9.22 -12.43
CA ASN A 3 3.76 -9.62 -12.04
C ASN A 3 2.69 -8.83 -12.81
N ARG A 4 2.06 -9.50 -13.78
CA ARG A 4 1.05 -8.89 -14.66
C ARG A 4 -0.22 -8.51 -13.92
N PHE A 5 -0.63 -9.29 -12.92
CA PHE A 5 -1.82 -8.98 -12.13
C PHE A 5 -1.65 -7.69 -11.35
N LEU A 6 -0.50 -7.51 -10.68
CA LEU A 6 -0.18 -6.29 -9.98
C LEU A 6 -0.12 -5.09 -10.93
N ALA A 7 0.57 -5.23 -12.07
CA ALA A 7 0.66 -4.17 -13.07
C ALA A 7 -0.72 -3.74 -13.60
N THR A 8 -1.59 -4.71 -13.92
CA THR A 8 -2.96 -4.42 -14.38
C THR A 8 -3.81 -3.81 -13.27
N GLY A 9 -3.73 -4.32 -12.03
CA GLY A 9 -4.48 -3.79 -10.90
C GLY A 9 -4.12 -2.33 -10.60
N LEU A 10 -2.83 -1.99 -10.61
CA LEU A 10 -2.37 -0.62 -10.39
C LEU A 10 -2.74 0.31 -11.54
N ALA A 11 -2.70 -0.17 -12.79
CA ALA A 11 -3.08 0.63 -13.97
C ALA A 11 -4.57 1.01 -14.00
N LEU A 12 -5.42 0.29 -13.26
CA LEU A 12 -6.85 0.61 -13.11
C LEU A 12 -7.11 1.67 -12.04
N LEU A 13 -6.11 2.02 -11.21
CA LEU A 13 -6.28 3.00 -10.15
C LEU A 13 -6.16 4.43 -10.70
N PRO A 14 -7.15 5.31 -10.49
CA PRO A 14 -7.08 6.68 -10.94
C PRO A 14 -6.00 7.45 -10.17
N GLY A 15 -5.24 8.30 -10.88
CA GLY A 15 -4.23 9.15 -10.27
C GLY A 15 -2.91 8.45 -9.88
N VAL A 16 -2.77 7.15 -10.14
CA VAL A 16 -1.55 6.40 -9.85
C VAL A 16 -0.65 6.34 -11.09
N SER A 17 0.59 6.76 -10.94
CA SER A 17 1.65 6.58 -11.95
C SER A 17 2.64 5.53 -11.45
N VAL A 18 2.85 4.47 -12.23
CA VAL A 18 3.69 3.33 -11.85
C VAL A 18 4.99 3.34 -12.64
N THR A 19 6.11 3.30 -11.93
CA THR A 19 7.44 3.08 -12.53
C THR A 19 7.96 1.72 -12.11
N THR A 20 8.22 0.84 -13.08
CA THR A 20 8.77 -0.49 -12.80
C THR A 20 10.28 -0.45 -12.84
N VAL A 21 10.91 -0.95 -11.76
CA VAL A 21 12.37 -1.15 -11.68
C VAL A 21 12.69 -2.65 -11.64
N PRO A 22 13.89 -3.07 -12.09
CA PRO A 22 14.33 -4.45 -11.94
C PRO A 22 14.33 -4.90 -10.47
N THR A 23 14.00 -6.17 -10.21
CA THR A 23 14.08 -6.75 -8.85
C THR A 23 15.51 -6.85 -8.32
N THR A 24 16.51 -6.68 -9.19
CA THR A 24 17.94 -6.60 -8.85
C THR A 24 18.37 -5.22 -8.37
N THR A 25 17.49 -4.22 -8.39
CA THR A 25 17.79 -2.87 -7.88
C THR A 25 18.01 -2.93 -6.37
N THR A 26 19.18 -2.47 -5.93
CA THR A 26 19.60 -2.47 -4.53
C THR A 26 19.78 -1.07 -3.94
N THR A 27 19.76 -0.04 -4.80
CA THR A 27 19.93 1.37 -4.44
C THR A 27 18.70 2.14 -4.89
N PHE A 28 18.20 3.00 -4.00
CA PHE A 28 17.09 3.91 -4.25
C PHE A 28 17.58 5.32 -3.96
N GLU A 29 17.73 6.13 -4.99
CA GLU A 29 18.24 7.51 -4.86
C GLU A 29 17.10 8.53 -4.73
N GLU A 30 15.88 8.10 -5.07
CA GLU A 30 14.67 8.89 -4.95
C GLU A 30 14.29 9.13 -3.49
N THR A 31 13.83 10.34 -3.20
CA THR A 31 13.27 10.68 -1.89
C THR A 31 11.83 10.18 -1.75
N ALA A 32 11.36 10.06 -0.51
CA ALA A 32 9.95 9.76 -0.22
C ALA A 32 8.96 10.77 -0.82
N ALA A 33 9.40 12.00 -1.12
CA ALA A 33 8.57 12.99 -1.79
C ALA A 33 8.43 12.72 -3.30
N GLN A 34 9.45 12.10 -3.91
CA GLN A 34 9.44 11.74 -5.33
C GLN A 34 8.72 10.42 -5.57
N ILE A 35 8.99 9.41 -4.72
CA ILE A 35 8.35 8.09 -4.76
C ILE A 35 7.78 7.79 -3.36
N PRO A 36 6.52 8.15 -3.09
CA PRO A 36 5.94 8.03 -1.74
C PRO A 36 5.63 6.59 -1.34
N VAL A 37 5.42 5.71 -2.30
CA VAL A 37 5.10 4.30 -2.08
C VAL A 37 5.99 3.42 -2.94
N THR A 38 6.65 2.44 -2.33
CA THR A 38 7.37 1.39 -3.05
C THR A 38 6.73 0.03 -2.80
N ILE A 39 6.47 -0.71 -3.87
CA ILE A 39 5.93 -2.08 -3.81
C ILE A 39 7.06 -3.07 -4.08
N LEU A 40 7.27 -3.98 -3.15
CA LEU A 40 8.32 -4.99 -3.13
C LEU A 40 7.69 -6.37 -3.31
N ASP A 41 7.69 -6.85 -4.55
CA ASP A 41 7.05 -8.11 -4.95
C ASP A 41 8.05 -9.25 -5.03
N GLY A 42 7.98 -10.19 -4.08
CA GLY A 42 8.87 -11.35 -3.99
C GLY A 42 10.33 -11.00 -3.72
N VAL A 43 10.62 -9.77 -3.30
CA VAL A 43 11.98 -9.26 -3.09
C VAL A 43 12.04 -8.38 -1.85
N VAL A 44 13.18 -8.38 -1.18
CA VAL A 44 13.50 -7.43 -0.11
C VAL A 44 14.94 -6.97 -0.32
N PRO A 45 15.20 -5.74 -0.79
CA PRO A 45 16.55 -5.25 -1.03
C PRO A 45 17.33 -5.08 0.29
N PRO A 46 18.69 -5.15 0.28
CA PRO A 46 19.54 -4.97 1.47
C PRO A 46 19.24 -3.70 2.24
N THR A 47 19.08 -2.59 1.51
CA THR A 47 18.67 -1.29 2.01
C THR A 47 17.23 -1.04 1.57
N LEU A 48 16.34 -0.76 2.52
CA LEU A 48 14.94 -0.50 2.19
C LEU A 48 14.78 0.90 1.59
N PRO A 49 13.94 1.06 0.54
CA PRO A 49 13.62 2.37 -0.03
C PRO A 49 13.06 3.31 1.04
N PRO A 50 13.18 4.64 0.88
CA PRO A 50 12.47 5.59 1.73
C PRO A 50 10.95 5.56 1.47
N GLY A 51 10.18 6.23 2.32
CA GLY A 51 8.72 6.35 2.16
C GLY A 51 7.95 5.13 2.66
N ASN A 52 6.72 4.98 2.17
CA ASN A 52 5.79 3.93 2.59
C ASN A 52 6.05 2.66 1.77
N LEU A 53 5.84 1.49 2.41
CA LEU A 53 6.25 0.21 1.84
C LEU A 53 5.08 -0.76 1.75
N PHE A 54 4.95 -1.41 0.60
CA PHE A 54 4.09 -2.56 0.43
C PHE A 54 4.93 -3.78 0.08
N PHE A 55 4.99 -4.77 0.98
CA PHE A 55 5.65 -6.03 0.72
C PHE A 55 4.64 -7.08 0.25
N ILE A 56 5.00 -7.84 -0.78
CA ILE A 56 4.26 -9.01 -1.26
C ILE A 56 5.21 -10.20 -1.21
N ALA A 57 4.81 -11.25 -0.50
CA ALA A 57 5.59 -12.49 -0.34
C ALA A 57 7.08 -12.27 0.03
N PRO A 58 7.41 -11.51 1.09
CA PRO A 58 8.79 -11.15 1.38
C PRO A 58 9.63 -12.39 1.72
N PRO A 59 10.72 -12.69 0.97
CA PRO A 59 11.48 -13.94 1.18
C PRO A 59 12.46 -13.90 2.36
N ARG A 60 12.66 -12.74 3.00
CA ARG A 60 13.61 -12.57 4.11
C ARG A 60 13.13 -11.56 5.13
N SER A 61 13.63 -11.69 6.36
CA SER A 61 13.36 -10.78 7.47
C SER A 61 13.87 -9.35 7.19
N THR A 62 13.23 -8.39 7.84
CA THR A 62 13.59 -6.97 7.85
C THR A 62 13.63 -6.45 9.28
N GLU A 63 13.89 -5.15 9.45
CA GLU A 63 13.68 -4.48 10.72
C GLU A 63 12.20 -4.43 11.15
N PHE A 64 11.25 -4.61 10.22
CA PHE A 64 9.80 -4.50 10.44
C PHE A 64 9.14 -5.82 10.85
N PHE A 65 9.62 -6.95 10.32
CA PHE A 65 9.05 -8.27 10.56
C PHE A 65 10.12 -9.36 10.43
N SER A 66 9.88 -10.50 11.07
CA SER A 66 10.74 -11.68 10.97
C SER A 66 10.06 -12.77 10.15
N VAL A 67 10.74 -13.30 9.13
CA VAL A 67 10.29 -14.49 8.39
C VAL A 67 10.72 -15.74 9.16
N THR A 68 9.77 -16.64 9.42
CA THR A 68 9.99 -17.85 10.23
C THR A 68 9.76 -19.15 9.48
N GLY A 69 9.33 -19.09 8.22
CA GLY A 69 9.13 -20.26 7.37
C GLY A 69 8.04 -20.06 6.32
N LEU A 70 7.44 -21.18 5.89
CA LEU A 70 6.36 -21.22 4.92
C LEU A 70 5.13 -21.91 5.53
N LEU A 71 3.95 -21.51 5.07
CA LEU A 71 2.65 -22.07 5.43
C LEU A 71 1.96 -22.50 4.14
N GLU A 72 1.75 -23.80 3.98
CA GLU A 72 1.03 -24.37 2.85
C GLU A 72 -0.47 -24.34 3.11
N PHE A 73 -1.25 -24.02 2.07
CA PHE A 73 -2.71 -24.03 2.08
C PHE A 73 -3.38 -23.35 3.30
N PRO A 74 -3.01 -22.08 3.63
CA PRO A 74 -3.59 -21.39 4.78
C PRO A 74 -5.08 -21.16 4.61
N SER A 75 -5.83 -21.34 5.70
CA SER A 75 -7.26 -21.01 5.73
C SER A 75 -7.46 -19.53 6.02
N VAL A 76 -7.94 -18.76 5.04
CA VAL A 76 -8.11 -17.31 5.14
C VAL A 76 -9.21 -16.95 6.13
N ARG A 77 -8.91 -16.08 7.09
CA ARG A 77 -9.90 -15.49 7.99
C ARG A 77 -9.65 -14.00 8.22
N PRO A 78 -10.66 -13.13 8.10
CA PRO A 78 -10.52 -11.75 8.55
C PRO A 78 -10.16 -11.71 10.03
N ALA A 79 -9.29 -10.77 10.42
CA ALA A 79 -9.05 -10.51 11.84
C ALA A 79 -10.31 -9.93 12.49
N ALA A 80 -10.39 -9.98 13.82
CA ALA A 80 -11.54 -9.44 14.53
C ALA A 80 -11.62 -7.90 14.39
N GLY A 81 -12.80 -7.39 14.04
CA GLY A 81 -13.07 -5.97 13.86
C GLY A 81 -13.25 -5.56 12.40
N GLU A 82 -13.64 -4.30 12.19
CA GLU A 82 -13.70 -3.70 10.85
C GLU A 82 -12.40 -2.95 10.56
N ASP A 83 -11.66 -3.38 9.55
CA ASP A 83 -10.43 -2.72 9.10
C ASP A 83 -10.71 -1.94 7.79
N PRO A 84 -10.31 -0.65 7.68
CA PRO A 84 -10.46 0.12 6.45
C PRO A 84 -9.87 -0.55 5.21
N LEU A 85 -8.83 -1.37 5.37
CA LEU A 85 -8.21 -2.12 4.27
C LEU A 85 -9.13 -3.18 3.68
N LEU A 86 -10.09 -3.71 4.47
CA LEU A 86 -11.06 -4.71 4.03
C LEU A 86 -12.42 -4.11 3.67
N ARG A 87 -12.55 -2.78 3.60
CA ARG A 87 -13.80 -2.13 3.20
C ARG A 87 -14.23 -2.59 1.81
N ASN A 88 -15.42 -3.19 1.72
CA ASN A 88 -16.00 -3.79 0.51
C ASN A 88 -15.20 -4.98 -0.07
N VAL A 89 -14.28 -5.56 0.70
CA VAL A 89 -13.45 -6.69 0.29
C VAL A 89 -13.90 -7.94 1.04
N SER A 90 -14.34 -8.97 0.31
CA SER A 90 -14.57 -10.30 0.87
C SER A 90 -13.44 -11.23 0.44
N LEU A 91 -12.73 -11.83 1.39
CA LEU A 91 -11.63 -12.77 1.14
C LEU A 91 -12.01 -14.23 1.47
N SER A 92 -13.27 -14.50 1.83
CA SER A 92 -13.73 -15.80 2.32
C SER A 92 -13.59 -16.94 1.31
N GLU A 93 -13.55 -16.63 0.01
CA GLU A 93 -13.43 -17.61 -1.07
C GLU A 93 -12.02 -17.67 -1.69
N VAL A 94 -11.07 -16.91 -1.13
CA VAL A 94 -9.71 -16.86 -1.66
C VAL A 94 -8.95 -18.12 -1.28
N SER A 95 -8.40 -18.79 -2.29
CA SER A 95 -7.51 -19.93 -2.13
C SER A 95 -6.07 -19.50 -2.30
N ILE A 96 -5.23 -19.85 -1.32
CA ILE A 96 -3.80 -19.57 -1.30
C ILE A 96 -3.07 -20.91 -1.26
N LEU A 97 -2.10 -21.10 -2.16
CA LEU A 97 -1.28 -22.31 -2.17
C LEU A 97 -0.20 -22.26 -1.08
N GLU A 98 0.43 -21.11 -0.90
CA GLU A 98 1.53 -20.93 0.05
C GLU A 98 1.64 -19.47 0.50
N ALA A 99 1.90 -19.27 1.79
CA ALA A 99 2.21 -17.98 2.39
C ALA A 99 3.52 -18.04 3.18
N VAL A 100 4.25 -16.94 3.23
CA VAL A 100 5.42 -16.77 4.09
C VAL A 100 4.94 -16.59 5.53
N ARG A 101 5.41 -17.43 6.46
CA ARG A 101 5.16 -17.22 7.88
C ARG A 101 5.99 -16.04 8.36
N ILE A 102 5.32 -15.02 8.89
CA ILE A 102 5.98 -13.88 9.51
C ILE A 102 5.53 -13.69 10.96
N VAL A 103 6.44 -13.15 11.76
CA VAL A 103 6.13 -12.54 13.05
C VAL A 103 6.23 -11.02 12.86
N PRO A 104 5.10 -10.30 12.89
CA PRO A 104 5.11 -8.85 12.79
C PRO A 104 5.66 -8.21 14.08
N GLY A 105 6.21 -6.99 13.96
CA GLY A 105 6.53 -6.18 15.12
C GLY A 105 5.28 -5.58 15.80
N THR A 106 5.45 -5.00 16.99
CA THR A 106 4.36 -4.38 17.78
C THR A 106 3.69 -3.19 17.11
N TRP A 107 4.29 -2.66 16.04
CA TRP A 107 3.74 -1.58 15.22
C TRP A 107 2.60 -2.04 14.31
N ALA A 108 2.47 -3.34 14.05
CA ALA A 108 1.55 -3.86 13.05
C ALA A 108 0.28 -4.43 13.68
N GLN A 109 -0.84 -4.14 13.03
CA GLN A 109 -2.11 -4.81 13.23
C GLN A 109 -2.26 -5.94 12.20
N VAL A 110 -2.78 -7.08 12.65
CA VAL A 110 -3.20 -8.16 11.75
C VAL A 110 -4.56 -7.80 11.16
N VAL A 111 -4.63 -7.75 9.84
CA VAL A 111 -5.84 -7.39 9.07
C VAL A 111 -6.53 -8.66 8.58
N VAL A 112 -5.73 -9.60 8.06
CA VAL A 112 -6.17 -10.93 7.63
C VAL A 112 -5.25 -11.94 8.29
N ASP A 113 -5.84 -12.92 8.93
CA ASP A 113 -5.16 -13.99 9.65
C ASP A 113 -5.41 -15.34 8.98
N SER A 114 -4.72 -16.37 9.45
CA SER A 114 -4.97 -17.77 9.07
C SER A 114 -4.91 -18.70 10.27
N ASP A 115 -4.99 -20.00 10.03
CA ASP A 115 -4.81 -21.05 11.03
C ASP A 115 -3.37 -21.20 11.54
N GLY A 116 -2.40 -20.51 10.94
CA GLY A 116 -0.99 -20.60 11.38
C GLY A 116 -0.18 -19.30 11.41
N ALA A 117 -0.51 -18.31 10.56
CA ALA A 117 0.25 -17.06 10.46
C ALA A 117 -0.60 -15.93 9.85
N PRO A 118 -0.27 -14.66 10.12
CA PRO A 118 -0.97 -13.56 9.47
C PRO A 118 -0.76 -13.56 7.95
N LEU A 119 -1.82 -13.24 7.20
CA LEU A 119 -1.82 -13.17 5.74
C LEU A 119 -1.68 -11.74 5.23
N LEU A 120 -2.23 -10.78 5.98
CA LEU A 120 -2.11 -9.35 5.73
C LEU A 120 -1.92 -8.62 7.05
N VAL A 121 -0.83 -7.86 7.16
CA VAL A 121 -0.61 -6.95 8.29
C VAL A 121 -0.39 -5.54 7.79
N ALA A 122 -0.80 -4.56 8.58
CA ALA A 122 -0.62 -3.15 8.27
C ALA A 122 -0.35 -2.35 9.54
N GLY A 123 0.37 -1.26 9.42
CA GLY A 123 0.62 -0.37 10.55
C GLY A 123 1.52 0.79 10.18
N GLU A 124 1.99 1.50 11.20
CA GLU A 124 2.90 2.63 11.05
C GLU A 124 4.09 2.47 11.99
N ARG A 125 5.28 2.70 11.46
CA ARG A 125 6.52 2.71 12.24
C ARG A 125 7.44 3.80 11.73
N ASP A 126 7.97 4.60 12.66
CA ASP A 126 8.91 5.70 12.36
C ASP A 126 8.38 6.68 11.30
N GLY A 127 7.07 6.96 11.35
CA GLY A 127 6.38 7.84 10.39
C GLY A 127 6.12 7.21 9.01
N ARG A 128 6.35 5.90 8.86
CA ARG A 128 6.19 5.15 7.62
C ARG A 128 5.03 4.19 7.74
N ARG A 129 4.10 4.23 6.79
CA ARG A 129 3.04 3.25 6.65
C ARG A 129 3.58 2.02 5.92
N ILE A 130 3.31 0.86 6.50
CA ILE A 130 3.83 -0.42 6.01
C ILE A 130 2.67 -1.39 5.92
N VAL A 131 2.59 -2.08 4.79
CA VAL A 131 1.66 -3.19 4.56
C VAL A 131 2.47 -4.39 4.11
N VAL A 132 2.13 -5.58 4.62
CA VAL A 132 2.77 -6.83 4.23
C VAL A 132 1.69 -7.85 3.89
N LEU A 133 1.62 -8.22 2.61
CA LEU A 133 0.88 -9.38 2.12
C LEU A 133 1.84 -10.57 2.08
N THR A 134 1.53 -11.64 2.80
CA THR A 134 2.54 -12.70 3.03
C THR A 134 2.58 -13.78 1.96
N PHE A 135 1.64 -13.79 1.02
CA PHE A 135 1.59 -14.76 -0.07
C PHE A 135 1.82 -14.11 -1.43
N ASP A 136 2.30 -14.91 -2.38
CA ASP A 136 2.52 -14.49 -3.76
C ASP A 136 1.17 -14.50 -4.48
N LEU A 137 0.86 -13.41 -5.18
CA LEU A 137 -0.35 -13.28 -5.99
C LEU A 137 -0.45 -14.39 -7.05
N LEU A 138 0.67 -14.86 -7.60
CA LEU A 138 0.73 -15.96 -8.57
C LEU A 138 0.46 -17.34 -7.95
N LYS A 139 0.55 -17.44 -6.62
CA LYS A 139 0.25 -18.65 -5.84
C LYS A 139 -1.11 -18.54 -5.13
N SER A 140 -2.00 -17.69 -5.65
CA SER A 140 -3.36 -17.51 -5.13
C SER A 140 -4.34 -17.25 -6.27
N ASP A 141 -5.63 -17.45 -6.03
CA ASP A 141 -6.69 -17.04 -6.94
C ASP A 141 -7.17 -15.60 -6.69
N LEU A 142 -6.66 -14.93 -5.65
CA LEU A 142 -7.04 -13.56 -5.29
C LEU A 142 -7.06 -12.62 -6.52
N PRO A 143 -6.04 -12.58 -7.40
CA PRO A 143 -6.05 -11.69 -8.56
C PRO A 143 -7.20 -11.89 -9.54
N LEU A 144 -7.87 -13.04 -9.50
CA LEU A 144 -9.02 -13.36 -10.35
C LEU A 144 -10.35 -12.91 -9.71
N GLN A 145 -10.32 -12.52 -8.44
CA GLN A 145 -11.48 -12.11 -7.66
C GLN A 145 -11.69 -10.59 -7.74
N VAL A 146 -12.94 -10.15 -7.60
CA VAL A 146 -13.30 -8.72 -7.47
C VAL A 146 -12.66 -8.10 -6.22
N ALA A 147 -12.37 -8.93 -5.20
CA ALA A 147 -11.68 -8.53 -3.98
C ALA A 147 -10.29 -7.93 -4.23
N PHE A 148 -9.56 -8.38 -5.26
CA PHE A 148 -8.19 -7.94 -5.51
C PHE A 148 -8.06 -6.45 -5.86
N PRO A 149 -8.72 -5.93 -6.92
CA PRO A 149 -8.60 -4.51 -7.24
C PRO A 149 -9.11 -3.60 -6.12
N LEU A 150 -10.12 -4.03 -5.36
CA LEU A 150 -10.64 -3.28 -4.20
C LEU A 150 -9.62 -3.26 -3.05
N LEU A 151 -9.03 -4.40 -2.70
CA LEU A 151 -7.99 -4.50 -1.68
C LEU A 151 -6.77 -3.66 -2.07
N LEU A 152 -6.32 -3.76 -3.33
CA LEU A 152 -5.20 -2.98 -3.83
C LEU A 152 -5.48 -1.48 -3.75
N SER A 153 -6.68 -1.04 -4.14
CA SER A 153 -7.09 0.37 -4.00
C SER A 153 -7.04 0.84 -2.54
N ASN A 154 -7.59 0.05 -1.61
CA ASN A 154 -7.57 0.38 -0.18
C ASN A 154 -6.14 0.45 0.37
N ILE A 155 -5.27 -0.49 -0.01
CA ILE A 155 -3.85 -0.50 0.39
C ILE A 155 -3.12 0.72 -0.14
N ILE A 156 -3.29 1.08 -1.42
CA ILE A 156 -2.63 2.25 -1.99
C ILE A 156 -3.15 3.54 -1.34
N ASN A 157 -4.44 3.67 -1.07
CA ASN A 157 -5.00 4.82 -0.35
C ASN A 157 -4.47 4.91 1.08
N TYR A 158 -4.29 3.77 1.76
CA TYR A 158 -3.65 3.71 3.07
C TYR A 158 -2.18 4.14 3.00
N LEU A 159 -1.42 3.68 2.01
CA LEU A 159 0.00 4.00 1.88
C LEU A 159 0.25 5.41 1.31
N ALA A 160 -0.71 6.02 0.64
CA ALA A 160 -0.57 7.33 0.00
C ALA A 160 -1.77 8.24 0.32
N PRO A 161 -1.98 8.60 1.60
CA PRO A 161 -3.10 9.45 1.99
C PRO A 161 -2.98 10.81 1.30
N GLY A 162 -3.96 11.16 0.47
CA GLY A 162 -4.00 12.45 -0.25
C GLY A 162 -3.42 12.43 -1.67
N SER A 163 -2.96 11.28 -2.20
CA SER A 163 -2.38 11.18 -3.54
C SER A 163 -3.40 11.06 -4.69
N GLY A 164 -4.69 11.36 -4.47
CA GLY A 164 -5.62 11.68 -5.56
C GLY A 164 -6.89 10.84 -5.72
N ALA A 165 -7.25 9.95 -4.78
CA ALA A 165 -8.61 9.39 -4.74
C ALA A 165 -9.60 10.27 -3.94
N ASP A 166 -9.09 11.07 -3.00
CA ASP A 166 -9.87 11.95 -2.10
C ASP A 166 -9.32 13.39 -2.07
N ALA A 167 -8.63 13.83 -3.12
CA ALA A 167 -8.39 15.26 -3.25
C ALA A 167 -9.77 15.92 -3.44
N PRO A 168 -10.21 16.86 -2.58
CA PRO A 168 -11.40 17.64 -2.86
C PRO A 168 -11.16 18.36 -4.18
N CYS A 169 -11.76 17.82 -5.23
CA CYS A 169 -11.88 18.45 -6.53
C CYS A 169 -12.58 19.79 -6.30
N CYS A 170 -11.90 20.86 -6.71
CA CYS A 170 -12.29 22.26 -6.60
C CYS A 170 -12.07 22.91 -5.22
N TYR A 171 -10.91 23.56 -5.06
CA TYR A 171 -10.95 24.89 -4.46
C TYR A 171 -11.54 25.84 -5.51
N PRO A 172 -12.69 26.51 -5.30
CA PRO A 172 -13.11 27.56 -6.21
C PRO A 172 -12.03 28.66 -6.19
N ALA A 173 -11.33 28.80 -7.31
CA ALA A 173 -10.43 29.91 -7.55
C ALA A 173 -11.26 31.20 -7.68
N ASN A 174 -11.61 31.80 -6.55
CA ASN A 174 -12.00 33.21 -6.51
C ASN A 174 -11.65 33.81 -5.15
N GLN A 175 -10.51 34.49 -5.08
CA GLN A 175 -10.50 35.95 -4.90
C GLN A 175 -9.06 36.46 -4.84
N SER A 176 -8.49 36.73 -6.02
CA SER A 176 -7.48 37.77 -6.18
C SER A 176 -8.17 38.99 -6.80
N ARG A 177 -8.56 39.95 -5.97
CA ARG A 177 -8.53 41.37 -6.38
C ARG A 177 -8.02 42.23 -5.25
N SER A 178 -6.73 42.50 -5.37
CA SER A 178 -6.06 43.73 -4.96
C SER A 178 -7.01 44.94 -4.96
N ARG A 179 -7.10 45.63 -3.82
CA ARG A 179 -7.52 47.03 -3.78
C ARG A 179 -6.32 47.88 -3.37
N LEU A 180 -5.50 48.20 -4.34
CA LEU A 180 -4.64 49.39 -4.31
C LEU A 180 -5.08 50.30 -5.44
N THR A 181 -5.95 51.27 -5.15
CA THR A 181 -6.02 52.55 -5.88
C THR A 181 -6.89 53.57 -5.13
N ARG A 182 -6.19 54.44 -4.38
CA ARG A 182 -6.28 55.92 -4.39
C ARG A 182 -7.62 56.56 -4.81
N ARG A 183 -8.23 57.31 -3.89
CA ARG A 183 -9.05 58.50 -4.24
C ARG A 183 -8.80 59.63 -3.24
N LEU A 184 -8.44 60.79 -3.81
CA LEU A 184 -8.30 62.10 -3.16
C LEU A 184 -9.68 62.76 -2.98
N ALA A 185 -9.90 63.43 -1.85
CA ALA A 185 -10.73 64.64 -1.64
C ALA A 185 -10.63 64.98 -0.13
N LYS A 186 -9.89 66.02 0.32
CA LYS A 186 -10.18 67.47 0.34
C LYS A 186 -11.34 67.85 1.29
N TYR A 187 -11.04 68.81 2.17
CA TYR A 187 -11.88 69.65 3.06
C TYR A 187 -12.02 69.23 4.54
N GLY A 188 -11.61 70.14 5.43
CA GLY A 188 -11.73 70.09 6.88
C GLY A 188 -10.57 70.78 7.55
#